data_AF-A0AAD2HB38-F1
#
_entry.id   AF-A0AAD2HB38-F1
#
_cell.length_a   1.000
_cell.length_b   1.000
_cell.length_c   1.000
_cell.angle_alpha   90.00
_cell.angle_beta   90.00
_cell.angle_gamma   90.00
#
_symmetry.space_group_name_H-M   'P 1'
#
loop_
_entity.id
_entity.type
_entity.pdbx_description
1 polymer ?
#
loop_
_entity_poly.entity_id
_entity_poly.type
_entity_poly.pdbx_seq_one_letter_code
_entity_poly.pdbx_strand_id
1 'polypeptide(L)'
;MQQLSPLASSSPEILIRITMHAVDELGPPQEWLNLVLCCSALQRQLDNSTVHALVFARKFYRLRPAHPLAGDAKGELRRRFGALKVFRRACVDGDGDGELRDALRIAHGMLHDEAPGARARTVAQLRWAGLPRLLVRFLEERWARDARGWPVPSETHALVVALLWLLAPEPGVHDEPEDTRRMIMDRIRPFALAASKYPLEDDIPTPAESAPFPGLQIYSILCYFARLDFFTPTLPPHLRKLAPAPAPATHAAGRADAEHFISQCRARRCDARARVPAPGDRGYRVGSLAGQWQGSSLIPCIDEYKRWVSDAGENAPGTMTTFSRVPLYVTLREHFSTAVVDRGEGAAGLFSSWKETEHGIVTSDASGKQFFYKTYHDAKEQPSSSSSITDVVVTGQTDDPYASAWGSFKFLGRIRLADGLVTLQRESLDGHGTTLFKGYLVSGDHFAGRYREFDGAAAAAGVTEESRVAEWEAAFSLSRVIS
;
A
#
# COMPACT_ATOMS: atom_id res chain seq x y z
N MET A 1 -57.99 9.90 -28.65
CA MET A 1 -56.56 9.48 -28.72
C MET A 1 -55.76 10.45 -27.86
N GLN A 2 -55.15 10.01 -26.76
CA GLN A 2 -54.23 10.85 -26.01
C GLN A 2 -52.95 11.01 -26.85
N GLN A 3 -52.64 12.24 -27.27
CA GLN A 3 -51.36 12.53 -27.93
C GLN A 3 -50.23 12.23 -26.94
N LEU A 4 -49.36 11.29 -27.30
CA LEU A 4 -48.12 11.07 -26.55
C LEU A 4 -47.28 12.35 -26.58
N SER A 5 -46.63 12.67 -25.46
CA SER A 5 -45.67 13.78 -25.39
C SER A 5 -44.63 13.65 -26.52
N PRO A 6 -44.25 14.74 -27.21
CA PRO A 6 -43.22 14.73 -28.25
C PRO A 6 -41.89 14.10 -27.81
N LEU A 7 -41.59 14.23 -26.51
CA LEU A 7 -40.40 13.63 -25.92
C LEU A 7 -40.52 12.09 -25.85
N ALA A 8 -41.67 11.57 -25.44
CA ALA A 8 -41.90 10.11 -25.36
C ALA A 8 -41.98 9.43 -26.73
N SER A 9 -42.26 10.19 -27.80
CA SER A 9 -42.21 9.72 -29.19
C SER A 9 -40.85 9.88 -29.87
N SER A 10 -39.86 10.48 -29.19
CA SER A 10 -38.51 10.64 -29.74
C SER A 10 -37.78 9.30 -29.86
N SER A 11 -36.78 9.23 -30.74
CA SER A 11 -35.98 8.01 -30.90
C SER A 11 -35.17 7.71 -29.62
N PRO A 12 -34.89 6.42 -29.31
CA PRO A 12 -34.10 6.04 -28.15
C PRO A 12 -32.73 6.75 -28.10
N GLU A 13 -32.08 6.96 -29.24
CA GLU A 13 -30.76 7.60 -29.33
C GLU A 13 -30.81 9.06 -28.85
N ILE A 14 -31.86 9.79 -29.20
CA ILE A 14 -32.05 11.18 -28.78
C ILE A 14 -32.27 11.23 -27.26
N LEU A 15 -33.12 10.34 -26.74
CA LEU A 15 -33.40 10.27 -25.31
C LEU A 15 -32.18 9.89 -24.49
N ILE A 16 -31.34 8.98 -25.00
CA ILE A 16 -30.06 8.63 -24.39
C ILE A 16 -29.13 9.85 -24.35
N ARG A 17 -29.00 10.61 -25.46
CA ARG A 17 -28.16 11.81 -25.50
C ARG A 17 -28.63 12.88 -24.52
N ILE A 18 -29.95 13.13 -24.45
CA ILE A 18 -30.55 14.04 -23.47
C ILE A 18 -30.22 13.58 -22.05
N THR A 19 -30.42 12.29 -21.77
CA THR A 19 -30.11 11.71 -20.46
C THR A 19 -28.63 11.90 -20.10
N MET A 20 -27.71 11.63 -21.03
CA MET A 20 -26.27 11.76 -20.77
C MET A 20 -25.81 13.22 -20.61
N HIS A 21 -26.52 14.19 -21.19
CA HIS A 21 -26.28 15.61 -20.96
C HIS A 21 -26.86 16.10 -19.63
N ALA A 22 -28.01 15.54 -19.21
CA ALA A 22 -28.68 15.95 -17.98
C ALA A 22 -28.04 15.37 -16.71
N VAL A 23 -27.50 14.14 -16.79
CA VAL A 23 -26.93 13.44 -15.62
C VAL A 23 -25.67 14.16 -15.13
N ASP A 24 -25.72 14.64 -13.88
CA ASP A 24 -24.58 15.24 -13.18
C ASP A 24 -23.39 14.26 -13.10
N GLU A 25 -22.17 14.75 -12.94
CA GLU A 25 -20.99 13.91 -12.76
C GLU A 25 -20.89 13.37 -11.34
N LEU A 26 -21.38 14.12 -10.34
CA LEU A 26 -21.34 13.74 -8.93
C LEU A 26 -22.70 13.27 -8.41
N GLY A 27 -22.67 12.44 -7.36
CA GLY A 27 -23.88 11.93 -6.72
C GLY A 27 -24.71 10.98 -7.57
N PRO A 28 -25.89 10.54 -7.07
CA PRO A 28 -26.78 9.65 -7.78
C PRO A 28 -27.30 10.31 -9.07
N PRO A 29 -27.59 9.54 -10.13
CA PRO A 29 -28.13 10.05 -11.39
C PRO A 29 -29.63 10.39 -11.27
N GLN A 30 -29.96 11.41 -10.48
CA GLN A 30 -31.35 11.78 -10.17
C GLN A 30 -32.13 12.18 -11.42
N GLU A 31 -31.49 12.85 -12.37
CA GLU A 31 -32.10 13.33 -13.60
C GLU A 31 -32.59 12.17 -14.46
N TRP A 32 -31.78 11.11 -14.56
CA TRP A 32 -32.17 9.88 -15.26
C TRP A 32 -33.32 9.16 -14.52
N LEU A 33 -33.26 9.05 -13.20
CA LEU A 33 -34.33 8.44 -12.41
C LEU A 33 -35.66 9.21 -12.58
N ASN A 34 -35.61 10.54 -12.56
CA ASN A 34 -36.79 11.38 -12.77
C ASN A 34 -37.41 11.13 -14.16
N LEU A 35 -36.58 11.06 -15.22
CA LEU A 35 -37.05 10.75 -16.58
C LEU A 35 -37.69 9.35 -16.68
N VAL A 36 -37.09 8.34 -16.05
CA VAL A 36 -37.62 6.97 -16.00
C VAL A 36 -38.96 6.91 -15.29
N LEU A 37 -39.14 7.71 -14.22
CA LEU A 37 -40.36 7.76 -13.42
C LEU A 37 -41.49 8.59 -14.05
N CYS A 38 -41.24 9.37 -15.11
CA CYS A 38 -42.26 10.20 -15.75
C CYS A 38 -43.38 9.40 -16.43
N CYS A 39 -43.04 8.35 -17.19
CA CYS A 39 -44.03 7.49 -17.85
C CYS A 39 -43.47 6.14 -18.30
N SER A 40 -44.35 5.16 -18.55
CA SER A 40 -43.96 3.80 -18.96
C SER A 40 -43.28 3.71 -20.34
N ALA A 41 -43.49 4.69 -21.23
CA ALA A 41 -42.79 4.77 -22.50
C ALA A 41 -41.31 5.11 -22.28
N LEU A 42 -41.02 6.16 -21.50
CA LEU A 42 -39.65 6.56 -21.14
C LEU A 42 -38.96 5.50 -20.30
N GLN A 43 -39.67 4.88 -19.34
CA GLN A 43 -39.14 3.77 -18.56
C GLN A 43 -38.65 2.62 -19.45
N ARG A 44 -39.48 2.16 -20.42
CA ARG A 44 -39.08 1.08 -21.33
C ARG A 44 -37.87 1.45 -22.19
N GLN A 45 -37.74 2.70 -22.58
CA GLN A 45 -36.64 3.16 -23.42
C GLN A 45 -35.36 3.48 -22.63
N LEU A 46 -35.45 3.84 -21.35
CA LEU A 46 -34.30 4.30 -20.54
C LEU A 46 -33.87 3.33 -19.42
N ASP A 47 -34.72 2.38 -18.99
CA ASP A 47 -34.39 1.33 -18.02
C ASP A 47 -33.88 0.06 -18.73
N ASN A 48 -32.77 0.18 -19.48
CA ASN A 48 -32.14 -0.95 -20.19
C ASN A 48 -30.63 -1.00 -19.96
N SER A 49 -30.00 -2.16 -20.19
CA SER A 49 -28.58 -2.42 -19.89
C SER A 49 -27.62 -1.40 -20.53
N THR A 50 -27.89 -0.95 -21.76
CA THR A 50 -27.08 0.05 -22.47
C THR A 50 -27.06 1.38 -21.71
N VAL A 51 -28.22 1.87 -21.27
CA VAL A 51 -28.30 3.14 -20.52
C VAL A 51 -27.63 3.01 -19.15
N HIS A 52 -27.81 1.88 -18.44
CA HIS A 52 -27.10 1.64 -17.18
C HIS A 52 -25.59 1.66 -17.39
N ALA A 53 -25.07 1.03 -18.45
CA ALA A 53 -23.65 1.01 -18.76
C ALA A 53 -23.11 2.41 -19.08
N LEU A 54 -23.89 3.24 -19.77
CA LEU A 54 -23.53 4.63 -20.08
C LEU A 54 -23.54 5.51 -18.82
N VAL A 55 -24.60 5.43 -18.00
CA VAL A 55 -24.69 6.14 -16.71
C VAL A 55 -23.55 5.72 -15.79
N PHE A 56 -23.28 4.41 -15.71
CA PHE A 56 -22.17 3.89 -14.92
C PHE A 56 -20.84 4.44 -15.42
N ALA A 57 -20.55 4.40 -16.74
CA ALA A 57 -19.32 4.95 -17.30
C ALA A 57 -19.18 6.47 -17.16
N ARG A 58 -20.30 7.20 -16.98
CA ARG A 58 -20.32 8.63 -16.69
C ARG A 58 -19.96 8.89 -15.22
N LYS A 59 -20.63 8.20 -14.29
CA LYS A 59 -20.52 8.39 -12.83
C LYS A 59 -19.27 7.74 -12.21
N PHE A 60 -18.87 6.60 -12.76
CA PHE A 60 -17.74 5.76 -12.33
C PHE A 60 -16.90 5.37 -13.54
N TYR A 61 -15.72 4.82 -13.32
CA TYR A 61 -14.95 4.26 -14.42
C TYR A 61 -15.47 2.88 -14.82
N ARG A 62 -15.35 2.54 -16.12
CA ARG A 62 -15.72 1.21 -16.61
C ARG A 62 -14.93 0.14 -15.86
N LEU A 63 -15.65 -0.84 -15.33
CA LEU A 63 -15.04 -2.03 -14.75
C LEU A 63 -14.11 -2.70 -15.76
N ARG A 64 -13.00 -3.26 -15.26
CA ARG A 64 -12.14 -4.12 -16.09
C ARG A 64 -12.99 -5.28 -16.64
N PRO A 65 -12.74 -5.74 -17.88
CA PRO A 65 -13.50 -6.86 -18.46
C PRO A 65 -13.48 -8.14 -17.61
N ALA A 66 -12.43 -8.34 -16.80
CA ALA A 66 -12.29 -9.48 -15.90
C ALA A 66 -13.06 -9.33 -14.57
N HIS A 67 -13.70 -8.20 -14.29
CA HIS A 67 -14.46 -8.02 -13.06
C HIS A 67 -15.72 -8.91 -13.10
N PRO A 68 -16.09 -9.64 -12.03
CA PRO A 68 -17.22 -10.57 -12.04
C PRO A 68 -18.56 -9.94 -12.44
N LEU A 69 -18.69 -8.62 -12.22
CA LEU A 69 -19.87 -7.82 -12.55
C LEU A 69 -19.69 -7.00 -13.85
N ALA A 70 -18.67 -7.31 -14.66
CA ALA A 70 -18.49 -6.72 -15.99
C ALA A 70 -19.65 -7.17 -16.90
N GLY A 71 -20.75 -6.43 -16.86
CA GLY A 71 -22.00 -6.76 -17.56
C GLY A 71 -23.26 -6.36 -16.78
N ASP A 72 -23.18 -6.29 -15.45
CA ASP A 72 -24.29 -5.85 -14.59
C ASP A 72 -24.09 -4.43 -14.07
N ALA A 73 -24.12 -3.47 -15.00
CA ALA A 73 -24.02 -2.05 -14.65
C ALA A 73 -25.15 -1.59 -13.70
N LYS A 74 -26.32 -2.24 -13.74
CA LYS A 74 -27.46 -1.92 -12.87
C LYS A 74 -27.18 -2.33 -11.43
N GLY A 75 -26.69 -3.55 -11.21
CA GLY A 75 -26.25 -4.03 -9.90
C GLY A 75 -25.12 -3.19 -9.33
N GLU A 76 -24.13 -2.84 -10.13
CA GLU A 76 -22.99 -2.02 -9.69
C GLU A 76 -23.37 -0.57 -9.37
N LEU A 77 -24.26 0.06 -10.14
CA LEU A 77 -24.83 1.37 -9.80
C LEU A 77 -25.52 1.30 -8.42
N ARG A 78 -26.36 0.29 -8.19
CA ARG A 78 -27.04 0.12 -6.90
C ARG A 78 -26.07 -0.11 -5.76
N ARG A 79 -25.08 -0.99 -5.94
CA ARG A 79 -24.07 -1.33 -4.94
C ARG A 79 -23.22 -0.11 -4.55
N ARG A 80 -22.65 0.60 -5.54
CA ARG A 80 -21.79 1.77 -5.29
C ARG A 80 -22.57 2.94 -4.71
N PHE A 81 -23.73 3.29 -5.27
CA PHE A 81 -24.55 4.37 -4.70
C PHE A 81 -25.16 4.00 -3.35
N GLY A 82 -25.40 2.71 -3.09
CA GLY A 82 -25.72 2.19 -1.76
C GLY A 82 -24.63 2.54 -0.75
N ALA A 83 -23.37 2.21 -1.05
CA ALA A 83 -22.24 2.58 -0.20
C ALA A 83 -22.12 4.11 -0.01
N LEU A 84 -22.24 4.91 -1.08
CA LEU A 84 -22.21 6.37 -0.96
C LEU A 84 -23.34 6.92 -0.07
N LYS A 85 -24.52 6.29 -0.11
CA LYS A 85 -25.65 6.66 0.75
C LYS A 85 -25.35 6.38 2.23
N VAL A 86 -24.69 5.25 2.53
CA VAL A 86 -24.23 4.93 3.89
C VAL A 86 -23.30 6.02 4.41
N PHE A 87 -22.32 6.43 3.60
CA PHE A 87 -21.39 7.49 4.01
C PHE A 87 -22.08 8.84 4.24
N ARG A 88 -23.04 9.21 3.38
CA ARG A 88 -23.79 10.46 3.51
C ARG A 88 -24.69 10.53 4.73
N ARG A 89 -25.19 9.39 5.22
CA ARG A 89 -25.93 9.34 6.49
C ARG A 89 -25.03 9.74 7.65
N ALA A 90 -23.71 9.64 7.48
CA ALA A 90 -22.73 10.03 8.48
C ALA A 90 -23.06 9.44 9.86
N CYS A 91 -23.60 8.22 9.90
CA CYS A 91 -23.94 7.53 11.13
C CYS A 91 -22.69 6.75 11.56
N VAL A 92 -21.98 7.27 12.55
CA VAL A 92 -20.94 6.52 13.25
C VAL A 92 -21.58 5.72 14.39
N ASP A 93 -22.69 6.22 14.93
CA ASP A 93 -23.46 5.64 16.02
C ASP A 93 -24.53 4.66 15.51
N GLY A 94 -24.38 3.38 15.84
CA GLY A 94 -25.43 2.37 15.62
C GLY A 94 -24.90 0.94 15.51
N ASP A 95 -25.78 -0.03 15.69
CA ASP A 95 -25.60 -1.49 15.52
C ASP A 95 -25.27 -1.90 14.05
N GLY A 96 -24.95 -0.92 13.20
CA GLY A 96 -24.76 -1.02 11.75
C GLY A 96 -23.32 -1.27 11.32
N ASP A 97 -22.48 -1.85 12.18
CA ASP A 97 -21.06 -2.10 11.85
C ASP A 97 -20.88 -2.94 10.58
N GLY A 98 -21.80 -3.87 10.34
CA GLY A 98 -21.84 -4.63 9.08
C GLY A 98 -22.08 -3.74 7.86
N GLU A 99 -23.07 -2.84 7.90
CA GLU A 99 -23.42 -1.97 6.77
C GLU A 99 -22.28 -0.99 6.45
N LEU A 100 -21.66 -0.38 7.47
CA LEU A 100 -20.51 0.50 7.28
C LEU A 100 -19.32 -0.26 6.73
N ARG A 101 -18.99 -1.43 7.30
CA ARG A 101 -17.88 -2.27 6.83
C ARG A 101 -18.07 -2.67 5.36
N ASP A 102 -19.27 -3.09 4.98
CA ASP A 102 -19.56 -3.48 3.59
C ASP A 102 -19.45 -2.28 2.64
N ALA A 103 -19.92 -1.10 3.06
CA ALA A 103 -19.74 0.14 2.31
C ALA A 103 -18.25 0.50 2.15
N LEU A 104 -17.45 0.38 3.21
CA LEU A 104 -16.00 0.62 3.17
C LEU A 104 -15.28 -0.38 2.24
N ARG A 105 -15.67 -1.66 2.25
CA ARG A 105 -15.17 -2.67 1.28
C ARG A 105 -15.47 -2.26 -0.16
N ILE A 106 -16.70 -1.80 -0.42
CA ILE A 106 -17.09 -1.31 -1.75
C ILE A 106 -16.21 -0.13 -2.16
N ALA A 107 -16.04 0.86 -1.29
CA ALA A 107 -15.17 2.02 -1.56
C ALA A 107 -13.72 1.63 -1.80
N HIS A 108 -13.19 0.69 -1.03
CA HIS A 108 -11.83 0.18 -1.21
C HIS A 108 -11.68 -0.49 -2.58
N GLY A 109 -12.59 -1.40 -2.95
CA GLY A 109 -12.60 -2.04 -4.27
C GLY A 109 -12.70 -1.02 -5.42
N MET A 110 -13.57 -0.01 -5.28
CA MET A 110 -13.69 1.07 -6.26
C MET A 110 -12.36 1.79 -6.54
N LEU A 111 -11.46 1.91 -5.56
CA LEU A 111 -10.17 2.58 -5.72
C LEU A 111 -9.07 1.68 -6.31
N HIS A 112 -9.21 0.36 -6.20
CA HIS A 112 -8.25 -0.61 -6.72
C HIS A 112 -8.58 -1.08 -8.15
N ASP A 113 -9.86 -1.15 -8.50
CA ASP A 113 -10.31 -1.69 -9.79
C ASP A 113 -10.01 -0.75 -10.97
N GLU A 114 -9.69 0.51 -10.71
CA GLU A 114 -9.63 1.56 -11.71
C GLU A 114 -8.29 1.62 -12.46
N ALA A 115 -8.35 2.03 -13.73
CA ALA A 115 -7.17 2.25 -14.55
C ALA A 115 -6.49 3.59 -14.20
N PRO A 116 -5.22 3.76 -14.59
CA PRO A 116 -4.52 5.04 -14.53
C PRO A 116 -5.35 6.24 -15.01
N GLY A 117 -5.53 7.26 -14.16
CA GLY A 117 -6.29 8.49 -14.47
C GLY A 117 -7.81 8.44 -14.24
N ALA A 118 -8.38 7.26 -14.03
CA ALA A 118 -9.81 7.10 -13.73
C ALA A 118 -10.17 7.38 -12.26
N ARG A 119 -9.19 7.19 -11.37
CA ARG A 119 -9.27 7.36 -9.92
C ARG A 119 -9.88 8.69 -9.49
N ALA A 120 -9.66 9.76 -10.26
CA ALA A 120 -10.14 11.10 -9.94
C ALA A 120 -11.66 11.16 -9.78
N ARG A 121 -12.43 10.47 -10.65
CA ARG A 121 -13.90 10.49 -10.59
C ARG A 121 -14.44 9.72 -9.38
N THR A 122 -13.90 8.54 -9.12
CA THR A 122 -14.28 7.77 -7.93
C THR A 122 -13.90 8.49 -6.64
N VAL A 123 -12.71 9.10 -6.58
CA VAL A 123 -12.32 9.94 -5.44
C VAL A 123 -13.29 11.10 -5.28
N ALA A 124 -13.72 11.76 -6.36
CA ALA A 124 -14.69 12.84 -6.31
C ALA A 124 -16.07 12.36 -5.80
N GLN A 125 -16.55 11.18 -6.22
CA GLN A 125 -17.78 10.57 -5.70
C GLN A 125 -17.70 10.26 -4.20
N LEU A 126 -16.57 9.69 -3.75
CA LEU A 126 -16.34 9.37 -2.33
C LEU A 126 -16.24 10.64 -1.48
N ARG A 127 -15.61 11.70 -2.00
CA ARG A 127 -15.56 13.03 -1.36
C ARG A 127 -16.94 13.68 -1.29
N TRP A 128 -17.70 13.65 -2.38
CA TRP A 128 -19.09 14.12 -2.43
C TRP A 128 -19.97 13.41 -1.40
N ALA A 129 -19.72 12.11 -1.16
CA ALA A 129 -20.41 11.33 -0.16
C ALA A 129 -19.97 11.60 1.29
N GLY A 130 -18.94 12.43 1.50
CA GLY A 130 -18.43 12.79 2.82
C GLY A 130 -17.48 11.76 3.44
N LEU A 131 -16.99 10.78 2.68
CA LEU A 131 -16.17 9.68 3.21
C LEU A 131 -14.92 10.17 3.97
N PRO A 132 -14.10 11.13 3.48
CA PRO A 132 -12.91 11.55 4.24
C PRO A 132 -13.21 12.05 5.65
N ARG A 133 -14.29 12.83 5.81
CA ARG A 133 -14.72 13.32 7.14
C ARG A 133 -15.20 12.17 8.03
N LEU A 134 -15.93 11.22 7.45
CA LEU A 134 -16.37 10.01 8.15
C LEU A 134 -15.19 9.18 8.67
N LEU A 135 -14.12 9.01 7.86
CA LEU A 135 -12.93 8.25 8.26
C LEU A 135 -12.22 8.89 9.46
N VAL A 136 -12.01 10.21 9.42
CA VAL A 136 -11.37 10.94 10.53
C VAL A 136 -12.21 10.82 11.81
N ARG A 137 -13.52 11.05 11.70
CA ARG A 137 -14.43 10.93 12.84
C ARG A 137 -14.50 9.50 13.39
N PHE A 138 -14.42 8.48 12.52
CA PHE A 138 -14.34 7.09 12.97
C PHE A 138 -13.10 6.84 13.85
N LEU A 139 -11.93 7.38 13.47
CA LEU A 139 -10.70 7.31 14.28
C LEU A 139 -10.80 8.09 15.60
N GLU A 140 -11.62 9.12 15.64
CA GLU A 140 -11.86 9.93 16.83
C GLU A 140 -12.80 9.22 17.81
N GLU A 141 -13.96 8.79 17.33
CA GLU A 141 -15.09 8.32 18.15
C GLU A 141 -15.08 6.81 18.40
N ARG A 142 -14.59 5.99 17.46
CA ARG A 142 -14.76 4.51 17.50
C ARG A 142 -13.45 3.74 17.53
N TRP A 143 -12.37 4.40 17.93
CA TRP A 143 -11.08 3.76 18.10
C TRP A 143 -11.05 2.93 19.38
N ALA A 144 -11.41 1.65 19.24
CA ALA A 144 -11.47 0.72 20.36
C ALA A 144 -10.06 0.37 20.88
N ARG A 145 -9.91 0.39 22.20
CA ARG A 145 -8.75 -0.14 22.92
C ARG A 145 -9.20 -1.29 23.82
N ASP A 146 -8.35 -2.29 23.99
CA ASP A 146 -8.60 -3.36 24.95
C ASP A 146 -8.41 -2.87 26.41
N ALA A 147 -8.59 -3.76 27.38
CA ALA A 147 -8.41 -3.45 28.81
C ALA A 147 -6.98 -2.95 29.15
N ARG A 148 -6.03 -3.19 28.25
CA ARG A 148 -4.61 -2.86 28.37
C ARG A 148 -4.27 -1.58 27.59
N GLY A 149 -5.25 -0.92 27.00
CA GLY A 149 -5.06 0.28 26.20
C GLY A 149 -4.50 0.02 24.79
N TRP A 150 -4.35 -1.23 24.34
CA TRP A 150 -3.90 -1.53 22.97
C TRP A 150 -5.06 -1.42 21.98
N PRO A 151 -4.85 -0.79 20.81
CA PRO A 151 -5.85 -0.81 19.74
C PRO A 151 -6.27 -2.23 19.34
N VAL A 152 -7.57 -2.48 19.25
CA VAL A 152 -8.08 -3.78 18.80
C VAL A 152 -8.11 -3.80 17.27
N PRO A 153 -7.32 -4.66 16.59
CA PRO A 153 -7.35 -4.75 15.15
C PRO A 153 -8.73 -5.26 14.71
N SER A 154 -9.29 -4.62 13.70
CA SER A 154 -10.47 -5.15 13.02
C SER A 154 -10.38 -4.83 11.54
N GLU A 155 -11.15 -5.57 10.75
CA GLU A 155 -11.25 -5.33 9.33
C GLU A 155 -11.76 -3.91 9.01
N THR A 156 -12.68 -3.39 9.82
CA THR A 156 -13.16 -2.01 9.69
C THR A 156 -12.03 -1.01 9.92
N HIS A 157 -11.17 -1.21 10.92
CA HIS A 157 -9.99 -0.38 11.13
C HIS A 157 -9.04 -0.46 9.94
N ALA A 158 -8.78 -1.66 9.42
CA ALA A 158 -7.94 -1.88 8.25
C ALA A 158 -8.43 -1.09 7.02
N LEU A 159 -9.74 -1.20 6.72
CA LEU A 159 -10.37 -0.47 5.62
C LEU A 159 -10.35 1.04 5.85
N VAL A 160 -10.59 1.51 7.08
CA VAL A 160 -10.54 2.94 7.40
C VAL A 160 -9.15 3.52 7.16
N VAL A 161 -8.10 2.86 7.68
CA VAL A 161 -6.72 3.33 7.51
C VAL A 161 -6.26 3.20 6.05
N ALA A 162 -6.67 2.14 5.35
CA ALA A 162 -6.39 1.99 3.92
C ALA A 162 -7.07 3.08 3.09
N LEU A 163 -8.36 3.37 3.33
CA LEU A 163 -9.07 4.44 2.63
C LEU A 163 -8.53 5.82 2.98
N LEU A 164 -8.08 6.04 4.23
CA LEU A 164 -7.42 7.27 4.64
C LEU A 164 -6.12 7.48 3.85
N TRP A 165 -5.34 6.41 3.65
CA TRP A 165 -4.17 6.43 2.78
C TRP A 165 -4.54 6.74 1.32
N LEU A 166 -5.51 6.01 0.77
CA LEU A 166 -5.86 6.05 -0.65
C LEU A 166 -6.60 7.33 -1.08
N LEU A 167 -7.33 8.00 -0.18
CA LEU A 167 -8.15 9.18 -0.50
C LEU A 167 -7.46 10.51 -0.24
N ALA A 168 -6.42 10.51 0.59
CA ALA A 168 -5.77 11.74 0.97
C ALA A 168 -4.98 12.30 -0.25
N PRO A 169 -5.24 13.56 -0.66
CA PRO A 169 -4.52 14.16 -1.78
C PRO A 169 -3.01 14.31 -1.50
N GLU A 170 -2.17 14.40 -2.54
CA GLU A 170 -0.76 14.82 -2.44
C GLU A 170 -0.59 16.15 -1.68
N PRO A 171 -1.29 17.25 -2.03
CA PRO A 171 -1.32 18.46 -1.17
C PRO A 171 -2.16 18.28 0.09
N GLY A 172 -3.03 17.27 0.14
CA GLY A 172 -4.09 17.18 1.15
C GLY A 172 -3.66 16.80 2.55
N VAL A 173 -2.55 16.08 2.71
CA VAL A 173 -1.97 15.90 4.07
C VAL A 173 -1.41 17.23 4.58
N HIS A 174 -0.98 18.12 3.65
CA HIS A 174 -0.53 19.46 4.01
C HIS A 174 -1.68 20.36 4.45
N ASP A 175 -2.87 20.12 3.91
CA ASP A 175 -4.10 20.82 4.31
C ASP A 175 -4.76 20.23 5.57
N GLU A 176 -4.31 19.07 6.08
CA GLU A 176 -4.82 18.51 7.34
C GLU A 176 -4.48 19.45 8.52
N PRO A 177 -5.47 19.84 9.35
CA PRO A 177 -5.20 20.56 10.59
C PRO A 177 -4.21 19.80 11.47
N GLU A 178 -3.32 20.52 12.16
CA GLU A 178 -2.26 19.89 12.97
C GLU A 178 -2.82 18.93 14.03
N ASP A 179 -3.91 19.33 14.70
CA ASP A 179 -4.55 18.48 15.72
C ASP A 179 -5.16 17.21 15.11
N THR A 180 -5.77 17.31 13.93
CA THR A 180 -6.26 16.14 13.19
C THR A 180 -5.11 15.21 12.80
N ARG A 181 -4.00 15.77 12.30
CA ARG A 181 -2.81 15.00 11.94
C ARG A 181 -2.23 14.27 13.15
N ARG A 182 -2.10 14.97 14.29
CA ARG A 182 -1.59 14.41 15.55
C ARG A 182 -2.51 13.30 16.07
N MET A 183 -3.82 13.52 16.07
CA MET A 183 -4.83 12.53 16.45
C MET A 183 -4.70 11.26 15.59
N ILE A 184 -4.67 11.40 14.26
CA ILE A 184 -4.53 10.25 13.36
C ILE A 184 -3.23 9.50 13.64
N MET A 185 -2.12 10.21 13.78
CA MET A 185 -0.83 9.60 14.10
C MET A 185 -0.90 8.84 15.44
N ASP A 186 -1.45 9.43 16.48
CA ASP A 186 -1.59 8.79 17.80
C ASP A 186 -2.46 7.54 17.76
N ARG A 187 -3.48 7.49 16.88
CA ARG A 187 -4.30 6.29 16.67
C ARG A 187 -3.52 5.19 15.96
N ILE A 188 -2.87 5.49 14.84
CA ILE A 188 -2.21 4.46 14.00
C ILE A 188 -0.81 4.07 14.49
N ARG A 189 -0.17 4.88 15.34
CA ARG A 189 1.22 4.67 15.81
C ARG A 189 1.45 3.29 16.41
N PRO A 190 0.57 2.70 17.25
CA PRO A 190 0.76 1.34 17.76
C PRO A 190 0.89 0.29 16.66
N PHE A 191 0.05 0.35 15.62
CA PHE A 191 0.13 -0.59 14.49
C PHE A 191 1.40 -0.41 13.66
N ALA A 192 1.95 0.81 13.59
CA ALA A 192 3.21 1.06 12.89
C ALA A 192 4.43 0.59 13.70
N LEU A 193 4.47 0.87 15.01
CA LEU A 193 5.68 0.75 15.82
C LEU A 193 5.73 -0.47 16.75
N ALA A 194 4.60 -0.98 17.23
CA ALA A 194 4.56 -2.06 18.22
C ALA A 194 4.54 -3.43 17.53
N ALA A 195 5.66 -3.80 16.93
CA ALA A 195 5.73 -4.98 16.08
C ALA A 195 5.45 -6.30 16.79
N SER A 196 5.89 -6.41 18.06
CA SER A 196 5.63 -7.55 18.93
C SER A 196 4.14 -7.76 19.24
N LYS A 197 3.29 -6.72 19.10
CA LYS A 197 1.84 -6.81 19.29
C LYS A 197 1.06 -6.96 17.99
N TYR A 198 1.58 -6.37 16.91
CA TYR A 198 0.94 -6.39 15.60
C TYR A 198 1.93 -6.89 14.56
N PRO A 199 2.22 -8.21 14.50
CA PRO A 199 3.13 -8.76 13.50
C PRO A 199 2.65 -8.43 12.07
N LEU A 200 3.58 -8.43 11.12
CA LEU A 200 3.24 -8.35 9.69
C LEU A 200 2.78 -9.71 9.14
N GLU A 201 3.26 -10.78 9.78
CA GLU A 201 2.94 -12.16 9.48
C GLU A 201 1.69 -12.53 10.29
N ASP A 202 0.53 -12.52 9.63
CA ASP A 202 -0.53 -13.44 10.05
C ASP A 202 -0.03 -14.82 9.62
N ASP A 203 0.17 -15.74 10.58
CA ASP A 203 0.37 -17.15 10.29
C ASP A 203 -0.64 -17.57 9.22
N ILE A 204 -0.12 -17.90 8.03
CA ILE A 204 -0.78 -18.45 6.85
C ILE A 204 -2.31 -18.27 6.86
N PRO A 205 -2.89 -17.34 6.08
CA PRO A 205 -4.34 -17.34 5.92
C PRO A 205 -4.75 -18.72 5.42
N THR A 206 -5.50 -19.45 6.25
CA THR A 206 -6.22 -20.64 5.79
C THR A 206 -6.97 -20.26 4.51
N PRO A 207 -6.97 -21.11 3.47
CA PRO A 207 -7.62 -20.83 2.21
C PRO A 207 -9.14 -20.85 2.40
N ALA A 208 -9.70 -19.75 2.93
CA ALA A 208 -11.11 -19.55 3.16
C ALA A 208 -11.51 -18.17 2.63
N GLU A 209 -11.86 -18.15 1.34
CA GLU A 209 -12.86 -17.31 0.64
C GLU A 209 -12.88 -15.77 0.77
N SER A 210 -12.17 -15.15 1.70
CA SER A 210 -12.06 -13.70 1.79
C SER A 210 -10.73 -13.23 1.19
N ALA A 211 -10.79 -12.30 0.24
CA ALA A 211 -9.59 -11.64 -0.26
C ALA A 211 -8.78 -11.09 0.93
N PRO A 212 -7.43 -11.20 0.94
CA PRO A 212 -6.63 -10.69 2.04
C PRO A 212 -6.94 -9.20 2.18
N PHE A 213 -7.51 -8.84 3.32
CA PHE A 213 -7.78 -7.45 3.65
C PHE A 213 -6.48 -6.66 3.63
N PRO A 214 -6.51 -5.36 3.32
CA PRO A 214 -5.33 -4.53 3.43
C PRO A 214 -4.70 -4.69 4.82
N GLY A 215 -3.43 -5.11 4.90
CA GLY A 215 -2.76 -5.26 6.19
C GLY A 215 -2.79 -3.94 6.95
N LEU A 216 -3.53 -3.88 8.06
CA LEU A 216 -3.74 -2.67 8.86
C LEU A 216 -2.39 -2.03 9.25
N GLN A 217 -1.41 -2.87 9.55
CA GLN A 217 -0.03 -2.52 9.86
C GLN A 217 0.63 -1.77 8.70
N ILE A 218 0.53 -2.31 7.48
CA ILE A 218 1.17 -1.73 6.29
C ILE A 218 0.58 -0.36 5.97
N TYR A 219 -0.76 -0.24 5.97
CA TYR A 219 -1.39 1.06 5.73
C TYR A 219 -1.20 2.03 6.88
N SER A 220 -1.05 1.54 8.12
CA SER A 220 -0.68 2.37 9.27
C SER A 220 0.73 2.90 9.12
N ILE A 221 1.69 2.09 8.68
CA ILE A 221 3.06 2.51 8.37
C ILE A 221 3.04 3.60 7.31
N LEU A 222 2.38 3.37 6.17
CA LEU A 222 2.28 4.37 5.10
C LEU A 222 1.64 5.68 5.59
N CYS A 223 0.49 5.59 6.26
CA CYS A 223 -0.20 6.75 6.83
C CYS A 223 0.64 7.50 7.87
N TYR A 224 1.45 6.77 8.64
CA TYR A 224 2.34 7.34 9.65
C TYR A 224 3.48 8.12 8.98
N PHE A 225 4.17 7.52 8.02
CA PHE A 225 5.28 8.17 7.32
C PHE A 225 4.84 9.42 6.54
N ALA A 226 3.71 9.38 5.84
CA ALA A 226 3.21 10.57 5.13
C ALA A 226 2.85 11.74 6.06
N ARG A 227 2.50 11.46 7.33
CA ARG A 227 2.26 12.50 8.34
C ARG A 227 3.53 12.87 9.10
N LEU A 228 4.49 11.96 9.20
CA LEU A 228 5.78 12.21 9.80
C LEU A 228 6.59 13.23 8.98
N ASP A 229 6.40 13.28 7.66
CA ASP A 229 7.04 14.27 6.76
C ASP A 229 6.77 15.74 7.15
N PHE A 230 5.76 16.01 7.98
CA PHE A 230 5.47 17.35 8.52
C PHE A 230 6.40 17.76 9.64
N PHE A 231 6.93 16.80 10.38
CA PHE A 231 7.93 17.02 11.39
C PHE A 231 9.27 17.05 10.70
N THR A 232 9.55 18.17 10.00
CA THR A 232 10.78 18.34 9.24
C THR A 232 11.96 18.04 10.16
N PRO A 233 12.83 17.05 9.82
CA PRO A 233 13.96 16.74 10.66
C PRO A 233 14.83 17.99 10.79
N THR A 234 15.07 18.44 12.01
CA THR A 234 15.97 19.57 12.24
C THR A 234 17.39 19.11 11.92
N LEU A 235 18.04 19.75 10.93
CA LEU A 235 19.46 19.52 10.68
C LEU A 235 20.23 19.72 11.99
N PRO A 236 21.06 18.75 12.43
CA PRO A 236 21.93 18.93 13.58
C PRO A 236 22.75 20.22 13.46
N PRO A 237 22.96 20.97 14.55
CA PRO A 237 23.68 22.25 14.51
C PRO A 237 25.08 22.17 13.89
N HIS A 238 25.76 21.02 14.02
CA HIS A 238 27.07 20.80 13.42
C HIS A 238 27.01 20.68 11.89
N LEU A 239 25.94 20.13 11.32
CA LEU A 239 25.72 20.09 9.86
C LEU A 239 25.32 21.45 9.27
N ARG A 240 24.68 22.32 10.08
CA ARG A 240 24.30 23.68 9.62
C ARG A 240 25.49 24.59 9.37
N LYS A 241 26.59 24.38 10.10
CA LYS A 241 27.80 25.22 10.06
C LYS A 241 28.78 24.81 8.96
N LEU A 242 28.59 23.65 8.33
CA LEU A 242 29.39 23.22 7.20
C LEU A 242 29.03 24.09 5.98
N ALA A 243 30.02 24.81 5.46
CA ALA A 243 29.91 25.46 4.16
C ALA A 243 29.62 24.39 3.09
N PRO A 244 28.94 24.72 1.97
CA PRO A 244 28.84 23.84 0.81
C PRO A 244 30.22 23.73 0.14
N ALA A 245 31.16 23.07 0.81
CA ALA A 245 32.45 22.71 0.27
C ALA A 245 32.31 21.35 -0.44
N PRO A 246 33.10 21.09 -1.50
CA PRO A 246 33.18 19.75 -2.08
C PRO A 246 33.57 18.77 -0.98
N ALA A 247 32.83 17.67 -0.89
CA ALA A 247 32.93 16.71 0.20
C ALA A 247 34.40 16.33 0.44
N PRO A 248 34.92 16.43 1.68
CA PRO A 248 36.19 15.79 1.99
C PRO A 248 36.09 14.29 1.67
N ALA A 249 37.21 13.65 1.35
CA ALA A 249 37.29 12.21 1.05
C ALA A 249 36.84 11.27 2.19
N THR A 250 36.32 11.82 3.29
CA THR A 250 35.77 11.09 4.43
C THR A 250 34.27 10.88 4.24
N HIS A 251 33.84 9.62 4.21
CA HIS A 251 32.47 9.11 4.15
C HIS A 251 31.53 9.72 5.20
N ALA A 252 31.04 10.94 4.98
CA ALA A 252 30.11 11.60 5.87
C ALA A 252 29.10 12.45 5.09
N ALA A 253 27.82 12.25 5.37
CA ALA A 253 26.73 13.04 4.78
C ALA A 253 26.95 14.54 4.97
N GLY A 254 27.01 15.27 3.86
CA GLY A 254 27.07 16.71 3.84
C GLY A 254 25.68 17.36 3.96
N ARG A 255 25.66 18.69 3.92
CA ARG A 255 24.42 19.47 3.93
C ARG A 255 23.52 19.14 2.73
N ALA A 256 24.10 18.99 1.54
CA ALA A 256 23.36 18.68 0.31
C ALA A 256 22.66 17.31 0.41
N ASP A 257 23.30 16.31 1.01
CA ASP A 257 22.72 14.98 1.22
C ASP A 257 21.53 15.04 2.17
N ALA A 258 21.65 15.84 3.24
CA ALA A 258 20.57 16.01 4.20
C ALA A 258 19.38 16.81 3.61
N GLU A 259 19.64 17.82 2.79
CA GLU A 259 18.60 18.54 2.03
C GLU A 259 17.93 17.64 0.98
N HIS A 260 18.71 16.79 0.30
CA HIS A 260 18.17 15.75 -0.59
C HIS A 260 17.26 14.79 0.18
N PHE A 261 17.69 14.28 1.33
CA PHE A 261 16.86 13.42 2.18
C PHE A 261 15.53 14.08 2.56
N ILE A 262 15.55 15.34 3.05
CA ILE A 262 14.35 16.07 3.47
C ILE A 262 13.36 16.30 2.30
N SER A 263 13.88 16.45 1.08
CA SER A 263 13.06 16.76 -0.10
C SER A 263 12.62 15.52 -0.88
N GLN A 264 13.47 14.49 -1.00
CA GLN A 264 13.28 13.35 -1.88
C GLN A 264 12.80 12.07 -1.17
N CYS A 265 13.16 11.88 0.10
CA CYS A 265 12.80 10.68 0.86
C CYS A 265 11.47 10.79 1.62
N ARG A 266 10.63 11.74 1.22
CA ARG A 266 9.24 11.82 1.67
C ARG A 266 8.49 10.57 1.22
N ALA A 267 7.50 10.14 1.99
CA ALA A 267 6.58 9.12 1.55
C ALA A 267 5.71 9.73 0.45
N ARG A 268 6.23 9.72 -0.78
CA ARG A 268 5.52 10.18 -1.98
C ARG A 268 4.27 9.32 -2.10
N ARG A 269 3.13 9.94 -2.35
CA ARG A 269 1.93 9.16 -2.62
C ARG A 269 1.98 8.63 -4.04
N CYS A 270 1.30 7.51 -4.19
CA CYS A 270 1.05 6.86 -5.44
C CYS A 270 0.45 7.88 -6.41
N ASP A 271 1.20 8.23 -7.46
CA ASP A 271 0.63 8.92 -8.59
C ASP A 271 -0.44 7.98 -9.15
N ALA A 272 -1.61 8.51 -9.52
CA ALA A 272 -2.75 7.72 -9.98
C ALA A 272 -2.46 6.91 -11.25
N ARG A 273 -1.21 6.91 -11.73
CA ARG A 273 -0.66 6.21 -12.87
C ARG A 273 -0.10 4.81 -12.55
N ALA A 274 0.19 4.50 -11.28
CA ALA A 274 0.69 3.17 -10.95
C ALA A 274 -0.39 2.10 -11.22
N ARG A 275 -0.02 1.05 -11.97
CA ARG A 275 -0.94 -0.05 -12.29
C ARG A 275 -1.12 -0.91 -11.05
N VAL A 276 -2.29 -0.78 -10.40
CA VAL A 276 -2.73 -1.74 -9.39
C VAL A 276 -2.99 -3.10 -10.08
N PRO A 277 -2.47 -4.22 -9.55
CA PRO A 277 -2.78 -5.57 -10.04
C PRO A 277 -4.28 -5.78 -10.17
N ALA A 278 -4.72 -6.53 -11.18
CA ALA A 278 -6.14 -6.79 -11.37
C ALA A 278 -6.68 -7.68 -10.23
N PRO A 279 -7.92 -7.48 -9.75
CA PRO A 279 -8.58 -8.45 -8.90
C PRO A 279 -8.66 -9.79 -9.65
N GLY A 280 -8.02 -10.82 -9.10
CA GLY A 280 -7.87 -12.14 -9.75
C GLY A 280 -6.42 -12.51 -10.06
N ASP A 281 -5.51 -11.53 -10.13
CA ASP A 281 -4.06 -11.74 -10.12
C ASP A 281 -3.66 -12.06 -8.67
N ARG A 282 -4.06 -13.24 -8.19
CA ARG A 282 -3.69 -13.76 -6.86
C ARG A 282 -2.22 -14.17 -6.93
N GLY A 283 -1.33 -13.21 -6.88
CA GLY A 283 0.09 -13.48 -6.89
C GLY A 283 0.92 -12.24 -7.12
N TYR A 284 2.13 -12.30 -6.60
CA TYR A 284 3.15 -11.32 -6.93
C TYR A 284 3.46 -11.32 -8.42
N ARG A 285 3.57 -10.13 -9.03
CA ARG A 285 3.94 -9.97 -10.44
C ARG A 285 5.41 -9.62 -10.57
N VAL A 286 6.18 -10.47 -11.25
CA VAL A 286 7.61 -10.23 -11.52
C VAL A 286 7.81 -8.90 -12.25
N GLY A 287 8.79 -8.13 -11.80
CA GLY A 287 9.08 -6.75 -12.21
C GLY A 287 8.46 -5.67 -11.33
N SER A 288 7.59 -6.05 -10.38
CA SER A 288 6.88 -5.07 -9.53
C SER A 288 7.74 -4.48 -8.41
N LEU A 289 8.92 -5.02 -8.14
CA LEU A 289 9.91 -4.51 -7.19
C LEU A 289 11.18 -4.02 -7.89
N ALA A 290 11.41 -4.38 -9.16
CA ALA A 290 12.55 -3.89 -9.94
C ALA A 290 12.52 -2.35 -10.11
N GLY A 291 13.69 -1.72 -9.99
CA GLY A 291 13.87 -0.28 -10.19
C GLY A 291 14.54 0.42 -9.01
N GLN A 292 14.60 1.75 -9.08
CA GLN A 292 15.14 2.60 -8.03
C GLN A 292 14.07 2.92 -6.98
N TRP A 293 14.46 2.84 -5.72
CA TRP A 293 13.62 3.09 -4.56
C TRP A 293 14.29 4.08 -3.62
N GLN A 294 13.51 5.02 -3.11
CA GLN A 294 13.95 5.99 -2.12
C GLN A 294 12.91 6.16 -1.03
N GLY A 295 13.37 6.40 0.19
CA GLY A 295 12.48 6.63 1.31
C GLY A 295 13.26 6.62 2.59
N SER A 296 12.71 5.99 3.63
CA SER A 296 13.31 6.09 4.96
C SER A 296 12.85 5.00 5.91
N SER A 297 13.62 4.82 6.97
CA SER A 297 13.23 4.01 8.12
C SER A 297 13.30 4.80 9.41
N LEU A 298 12.57 4.30 10.41
CA LEU A 298 12.61 4.81 11.77
C LEU A 298 13.68 4.08 12.57
N ILE A 299 14.39 4.80 13.42
CA ILE A 299 15.23 4.19 14.46
C ILE A 299 14.44 4.26 15.76
N PRO A 300 14.10 3.12 16.39
CA PRO A 300 13.39 3.11 17.65
C PRO A 300 14.35 3.49 18.78
N CYS A 301 13.81 4.02 19.89
CA CYS A 301 14.57 4.03 21.13
C CYS A 301 14.64 2.58 21.64
N ILE A 302 15.79 1.92 21.50
CA ILE A 302 15.94 0.49 21.80
C ILE A 302 15.56 0.18 23.24
N ASP A 303 15.96 1.02 24.20
CA ASP A 303 15.63 0.82 25.62
C ASP A 303 14.13 0.93 25.88
N GLU A 304 13.44 1.86 25.24
CA GLU A 304 11.98 1.98 25.35
C GLU A 304 11.26 0.82 24.68
N TYR A 305 11.72 0.40 23.49
CA TYR A 305 11.18 -0.76 22.81
C TYR A 305 11.34 -2.03 23.67
N LYS A 306 12.54 -2.24 24.22
CA LYS A 306 12.83 -3.36 25.13
C LYS A 306 11.91 -3.30 26.35
N ARG A 307 11.70 -2.14 26.98
CA ARG A 307 10.72 -2.00 28.08
C ARG A 307 9.31 -2.38 27.63
N TRP A 308 8.86 -1.95 26.46
CA TRP A 308 7.51 -2.30 25.96
C TRP A 308 7.34 -3.80 25.72
N VAL A 309 8.39 -4.48 25.25
CA VAL A 309 8.40 -5.93 25.05
C VAL A 309 8.51 -6.67 26.39
N SER A 310 9.37 -6.20 27.31
CA SER A 310 9.69 -6.85 28.59
C SER A 310 8.62 -6.68 29.66
N ASP A 311 7.89 -5.55 29.72
CA ASP A 311 6.76 -5.33 30.64
C ASP A 311 5.52 -6.20 30.25
N ALA A 312 5.75 -7.35 29.61
CA ALA A 312 4.77 -8.26 28.99
C ALA A 312 3.81 -7.59 27.98
N GLY A 313 4.08 -6.34 27.59
CA GLY A 313 3.11 -5.48 26.91
C GLY A 313 1.73 -5.53 27.58
N GLU A 314 1.70 -5.58 28.91
CA GLU A 314 0.47 -5.59 29.69
C GLU A 314 -0.30 -4.29 29.57
N ASN A 315 0.36 -3.17 29.26
CA ASN A 315 -0.31 -1.92 28.95
C ASN A 315 0.35 -1.24 27.74
N ALA A 316 -0.46 -0.57 26.91
CA ALA A 316 0.05 0.27 25.85
C ALA A 316 0.80 1.47 26.45
N PRO A 317 2.02 1.78 25.98
CA PRO A 317 2.76 2.93 26.48
C PRO A 317 2.01 4.23 26.18
N GLY A 318 2.04 5.17 27.12
CA GLY A 318 1.40 6.49 26.96
C GLY A 318 2.00 7.30 25.80
N THR A 319 3.28 7.09 25.52
CA THR A 319 3.99 7.68 24.37
C THR A 319 4.88 6.63 23.71
N MET A 320 4.82 6.54 22.38
CA MET A 320 5.78 5.76 21.60
C MET A 320 6.70 6.72 20.87
N THR A 321 7.89 6.89 21.42
CA THR A 321 8.92 7.80 20.90
C THR A 321 9.80 7.06 19.89
N THR A 322 10.07 7.72 18.76
CA THR A 322 11.08 7.28 17.79
C THR A 322 12.29 8.16 17.94
N PHE A 323 13.49 7.57 17.92
CA PHE A 323 14.73 8.30 18.14
C PHE A 323 15.07 9.20 16.94
N SER A 324 15.04 8.61 15.75
CA SER A 324 15.37 9.33 14.52
C SER A 324 14.77 8.67 13.29
N ARG A 325 14.97 9.31 12.14
CA ARG A 325 14.62 8.79 10.82
C ARG A 325 15.87 8.82 9.97
N VAL A 326 16.12 7.75 9.24
CA VAL A 326 17.29 7.62 8.35
C VAL A 326 16.85 7.36 6.91
N PRO A 327 17.59 7.89 5.93
CA PRO A 327 17.31 7.62 4.53
C PRO A 327 17.52 6.15 4.18
N LEU A 328 16.75 5.68 3.19
CA LEU A 328 16.98 4.43 2.50
C LEU A 328 16.99 4.69 1.00
N TYR A 329 18.07 4.28 0.33
CA TYR A 329 18.21 4.31 -1.12
C TYR A 329 18.64 2.93 -1.61
N VAL A 330 17.92 2.39 -2.58
CA VAL A 330 18.24 1.07 -3.11
C VAL A 330 17.76 0.93 -4.55
N THR A 331 18.63 0.38 -5.40
CA THR A 331 18.25 -0.12 -6.72
C THR A 331 18.05 -1.63 -6.62
N LEU A 332 16.83 -2.09 -6.88
CA LEU A 332 16.45 -3.50 -6.80
C LEU A 332 16.35 -4.11 -8.21
N ARG A 333 16.78 -5.37 -8.33
CA ARG A 333 16.62 -6.23 -9.51
C ARG A 333 15.90 -7.50 -9.09
N GLU A 334 15.04 -7.98 -9.97
CA GLU A 334 14.34 -9.25 -9.77
C GLU A 334 14.90 -10.34 -10.67
N HIS A 335 14.95 -11.54 -10.11
CA HIS A 335 15.36 -12.75 -10.79
C HIS A 335 14.34 -13.84 -10.50
N PHE A 336 13.92 -14.57 -11.53
CA PHE A 336 12.87 -15.58 -11.40
C PHE A 336 13.35 -16.95 -11.87
N SER A 337 12.77 -17.99 -11.28
CA SER A 337 12.94 -19.38 -11.68
C SER A 337 11.61 -19.98 -12.08
N THR A 338 11.65 -20.90 -13.04
CA THR A 338 10.52 -21.76 -13.41
C THR A 338 10.74 -23.22 -13.00
N ALA A 339 11.92 -23.55 -12.48
CA ALA A 339 12.22 -24.86 -11.95
C ALA A 339 11.66 -24.98 -10.53
N VAL A 340 11.13 -26.15 -10.15
CA VAL A 340 10.64 -26.37 -8.79
C VAL A 340 11.79 -26.19 -7.80
N VAL A 341 11.66 -25.17 -6.94
CA VAL A 341 12.60 -24.88 -5.85
C VAL A 341 11.92 -25.30 -4.56
N ASP A 342 12.20 -26.53 -4.11
CA ASP A 342 11.75 -26.99 -2.79
C ASP A 342 12.66 -26.38 -1.71
N ARG A 343 12.28 -25.18 -1.27
CA ARG A 343 12.94 -24.46 -0.18
C ARG A 343 11.87 -23.93 0.72
N GLY A 344 12.00 -24.22 2.02
CA GLY A 344 11.11 -23.71 3.06
C GLY A 344 10.82 -22.21 2.90
N GLU A 345 9.66 -21.80 3.40
CA GLU A 345 9.21 -20.41 3.31
C GLU A 345 10.08 -19.46 4.17
N GLY A 346 10.06 -18.17 3.84
CA GLY A 346 10.67 -17.12 4.67
C GLY A 346 12.18 -16.91 4.51
N ALA A 347 12.80 -16.23 5.50
CA ALA A 347 14.23 -15.86 5.45
C ALA A 347 15.17 -17.06 5.64
N ALA A 348 14.67 -18.17 6.20
CA ALA A 348 15.39 -19.44 6.29
C ALA A 348 15.81 -19.99 4.91
N GLY A 349 15.20 -19.51 3.82
CA GLY A 349 15.54 -19.87 2.43
C GLY A 349 16.57 -18.97 1.75
N LEU A 350 17.10 -17.94 2.43
CA LEU A 350 18.08 -17.02 1.83
C LEU A 350 19.40 -17.74 1.50
N PHE A 351 20.01 -17.34 0.40
CA PHE A 351 21.17 -18.02 -0.17
C PHE A 351 22.44 -17.73 0.66
N SER A 352 23.27 -18.75 0.84
CA SER A 352 24.60 -18.58 1.45
C SER A 352 25.57 -17.83 0.53
N SER A 353 25.38 -17.97 -0.78
CA SER A 353 26.16 -17.28 -1.81
C SER A 353 25.37 -17.18 -3.12
N TRP A 354 25.69 -16.15 -3.89
CA TRP A 354 25.19 -15.98 -5.24
C TRP A 354 26.28 -15.38 -6.14
N LYS A 355 26.19 -15.66 -7.43
CA LYS A 355 27.08 -15.12 -8.44
C LYS A 355 26.25 -14.58 -9.61
N GLU A 356 26.51 -13.33 -9.97
CA GLU A 356 25.92 -12.75 -11.18
C GLU A 356 26.50 -13.39 -12.43
N THR A 357 25.65 -13.62 -13.42
CA THR A 357 25.97 -14.14 -14.74
C THR A 357 25.40 -13.20 -15.79
N GLU A 358 25.74 -13.40 -17.06
CA GLU A 358 25.25 -12.55 -18.16
C GLU A 358 23.71 -12.50 -18.27
N HIS A 359 23.02 -13.57 -17.84
CA HIS A 359 21.57 -13.73 -18.05
C HIS A 359 20.75 -13.79 -16.75
N GLY A 360 21.40 -13.66 -15.59
CA GLY A 360 20.79 -14.11 -14.36
C GLY A 360 21.73 -14.15 -13.17
N ILE A 361 21.28 -14.84 -12.13
CA ILE A 361 22.11 -15.20 -10.98
C ILE A 361 22.12 -16.72 -10.82
N VAL A 362 23.26 -17.25 -10.37
CA VAL A 362 23.36 -18.61 -9.86
C VAL A 362 23.50 -18.51 -8.35
N THR A 363 22.66 -19.26 -7.66
CA THR A 363 22.68 -19.34 -6.19
C THR A 363 22.93 -20.77 -5.75
N SER A 364 23.48 -20.95 -4.56
CA SER A 364 23.67 -22.28 -3.96
C SER A 364 22.89 -22.37 -2.65
N ASP A 365 22.30 -23.54 -2.36
CA ASP A 365 21.80 -23.83 -1.02
C ASP A 365 22.92 -24.31 -0.07
N ALA A 366 22.55 -24.64 1.16
CA ALA A 366 23.47 -25.19 2.16
C ALA A 366 24.07 -26.56 1.76
N SER A 367 23.41 -27.32 0.86
CA SER A 367 23.92 -28.58 0.31
C SER A 367 24.87 -28.37 -0.87
N GLY A 368 25.03 -27.13 -1.34
CA GLY A 368 25.82 -26.80 -2.53
C GLY A 368 25.06 -27.00 -3.86
N LYS A 369 23.78 -27.39 -3.82
CA LYS A 369 22.96 -27.50 -5.03
C LYS A 369 22.72 -26.12 -5.61
N GLN A 370 23.01 -25.99 -6.91
CA GLN A 370 22.91 -24.73 -7.63
C GLN A 370 21.53 -24.53 -8.25
N PHE A 371 21.06 -23.29 -8.25
CA PHE A 371 19.81 -22.85 -8.84
C PHE A 371 20.07 -21.61 -9.68
N PHE A 372 19.63 -21.64 -10.93
CA PHE A 372 19.73 -20.51 -11.84
C PHE A 372 18.41 -19.71 -11.83
N TYR A 373 18.54 -18.40 -11.74
CA TYR A 373 17.43 -17.45 -11.85
C TYR A 373 17.69 -16.50 -12.99
N LYS A 374 16.71 -16.33 -13.88
CA LYS A 374 16.78 -15.40 -14.99
C LYS A 374 16.48 -13.99 -14.51
N THR A 375 17.29 -13.00 -14.91
CA THR A 375 17.03 -11.59 -14.57
C THR A 375 15.84 -11.05 -15.36
N TYR A 376 14.96 -10.32 -14.68
CA TYR A 376 13.82 -9.65 -15.32
C TYR A 376 14.27 -8.39 -16.10
N HIS A 377 13.74 -8.23 -17.32
CA HIS A 377 13.97 -7.06 -18.17
C HIS A 377 12.65 -6.52 -18.73
N ASP A 378 12.36 -5.23 -18.48
CA ASP A 378 11.05 -4.55 -18.57
C ASP A 378 10.29 -4.58 -19.92
N ALA A 379 10.83 -5.13 -21.02
CA ALA A 379 10.27 -4.85 -22.35
C ALA A 379 10.16 -6.01 -23.37
N LYS A 380 10.84 -7.16 -23.19
CA LYS A 380 10.91 -8.17 -24.27
C LYS A 380 10.62 -9.60 -23.87
N GLU A 381 10.57 -9.89 -22.58
CA GLU A 381 10.53 -11.28 -22.09
C GLU A 381 9.57 -11.42 -20.91
N GLN A 382 8.31 -10.99 -21.10
CA GLN A 382 7.30 -11.49 -20.17
C GLN A 382 7.16 -13.00 -20.40
N PRO A 383 7.27 -13.83 -19.35
CA PRO A 383 6.99 -15.25 -19.48
C PRO A 383 5.58 -15.40 -20.05
N SER A 384 5.44 -16.24 -21.08
CA SER A 384 4.19 -16.44 -21.83
C SER A 384 3.03 -16.88 -20.94
N SER A 385 3.31 -17.36 -19.72
CA SER A 385 2.35 -17.44 -18.63
C SER A 385 3.03 -17.23 -17.26
N SER A 386 2.42 -16.43 -16.39
CA SER A 386 2.83 -16.27 -14.98
C SER A 386 2.74 -17.59 -14.19
N SER A 387 1.97 -18.56 -14.69
CA SER A 387 1.79 -19.89 -14.10
C SER A 387 3.03 -20.78 -14.11
N SER A 388 4.14 -20.32 -14.71
CA SER A 388 5.40 -21.06 -14.76
C SER A 388 6.42 -20.60 -13.70
N ILE A 389 6.21 -19.45 -13.05
CA ILE A 389 7.16 -18.92 -12.07
C ILE A 389 6.95 -19.64 -10.74
N THR A 390 8.00 -20.30 -10.26
CA THR A 390 8.01 -21.07 -9.01
C THR A 390 8.69 -20.31 -7.88
N ASP A 391 9.62 -19.40 -8.21
CA ASP A 391 10.37 -18.65 -7.21
C ASP A 391 10.89 -17.31 -7.75
N VAL A 392 10.99 -16.32 -6.87
CA VAL A 392 11.48 -14.97 -7.18
C VAL A 392 12.46 -14.50 -6.12
N VAL A 393 13.65 -14.14 -6.60
CA VAL A 393 14.77 -13.61 -5.82
C VAL A 393 14.99 -12.16 -6.18
N VAL A 394 15.39 -11.38 -5.18
CA VAL A 394 15.67 -9.96 -5.33
C VAL A 394 17.13 -9.73 -4.99
N THR A 395 17.84 -9.00 -5.83
CA THR A 395 19.15 -8.43 -5.48
C THR A 395 19.07 -6.91 -5.49
N GLY A 396 19.98 -6.25 -4.82
CA GLY A 396 20.08 -4.81 -4.92
C GLY A 396 21.30 -4.22 -4.25
N GLN A 397 21.47 -2.92 -4.44
CA GLN A 397 22.56 -2.16 -3.84
C GLN A 397 22.17 -0.70 -3.65
N THR A 398 22.90 -0.02 -2.77
CA THR A 398 22.86 1.44 -2.65
C THR A 398 23.68 2.06 -3.79
N ASP A 399 23.10 3.04 -4.50
CA ASP A 399 23.79 3.70 -5.61
C ASP A 399 24.95 4.58 -5.10
N ASP A 400 26.04 4.67 -5.86
CA ASP A 400 27.31 5.33 -5.47
C ASP A 400 27.16 6.71 -4.81
N PRO A 401 26.33 7.64 -5.33
CA PRO A 401 26.18 8.95 -4.70
C PRO A 401 25.69 8.85 -3.25
N TYR A 402 24.72 7.97 -3.00
CA TYR A 402 24.16 7.77 -1.66
C TYR A 402 25.03 6.88 -0.79
N ALA A 403 25.73 5.93 -1.39
CA ALA A 403 26.64 5.01 -0.70
C ALA A 403 27.76 5.78 0.02
N SER A 404 28.29 6.82 -0.61
CA SER A 404 29.31 7.69 -0.02
C SER A 404 28.84 8.49 1.20
N ALA A 405 27.55 8.88 1.21
CA ALA A 405 26.96 9.72 2.25
C ALA A 405 26.34 8.94 3.40
N TRP A 406 25.70 7.80 3.09
CA TRP A 406 24.81 7.07 4.01
C TRP A 406 25.23 5.62 4.28
N GLY A 407 26.34 5.19 3.69
CA GLY A 407 26.87 3.83 3.81
C GLY A 407 26.55 2.97 2.59
N SER A 408 27.45 2.03 2.30
CA SER A 408 27.33 1.15 1.15
C SER A 408 26.67 -0.17 1.56
N PHE A 409 25.55 -0.52 0.92
CA PHE A 409 24.80 -1.74 1.25
C PHE A 409 24.55 -2.62 0.03
N LYS A 410 24.54 -3.94 0.28
CA LYS A 410 24.00 -4.95 -0.65
C LYS A 410 22.72 -5.55 -0.09
N PHE A 411 21.81 -5.91 -0.98
CA PHE A 411 20.53 -6.50 -0.67
C PHE A 411 20.39 -7.84 -1.37
N LEU A 412 19.87 -8.82 -0.64
CA LEU A 412 19.49 -10.12 -1.15
C LEU A 412 18.18 -10.52 -0.50
N GLY A 413 17.22 -10.97 -1.29
CA GLY A 413 15.91 -11.28 -0.77
C GLY A 413 15.12 -12.26 -1.59
N ARG A 414 13.93 -12.56 -1.12
CA ARG A 414 12.99 -13.48 -1.75
C ARG A 414 11.57 -12.94 -1.60
N ILE A 415 10.70 -13.30 -2.54
CA ILE A 415 9.30 -12.91 -2.54
C ILE A 415 8.44 -14.15 -2.39
N ARG A 416 7.55 -14.16 -1.39
CA ARG A 416 6.55 -15.22 -1.23
C ARG A 416 5.45 -15.02 -2.26
N LEU A 417 5.39 -15.89 -3.26
CA LEU A 417 4.46 -15.75 -4.39
C LEU A 417 2.98 -15.84 -3.97
N ALA A 418 2.69 -16.55 -2.88
CA ALA A 418 1.32 -16.78 -2.38
C ALA A 418 0.61 -15.47 -1.98
N ASP A 419 1.32 -14.53 -1.35
CA ASP A 419 0.74 -13.30 -0.80
C ASP A 419 1.55 -12.03 -1.13
N GLY A 420 2.72 -12.16 -1.74
CA GLY A 420 3.59 -11.05 -2.09
C GLY A 420 4.44 -10.50 -0.95
N LEU A 421 4.60 -11.22 0.17
CA LEU A 421 5.52 -10.82 1.23
C LEU A 421 6.96 -10.79 0.69
N VAL A 422 7.61 -9.63 0.82
CA VAL A 422 9.00 -9.40 0.44
C VAL A 422 9.87 -9.48 1.68
N THR A 423 10.90 -10.31 1.63
CA THR A 423 11.95 -10.39 2.66
C THR A 423 13.30 -10.03 2.04
N LEU A 424 13.94 -8.96 2.50
CA LEU A 424 15.26 -8.52 2.05
C LEU A 424 16.26 -8.50 3.21
N GLN A 425 17.34 -9.25 3.08
CA GLN A 425 18.54 -9.09 3.90
C GLN A 425 19.40 -7.97 3.32
N ARG A 426 19.78 -7.02 4.17
CA ARG A 426 20.70 -5.92 3.87
C ARG A 426 22.01 -6.14 4.63
N GLU A 427 23.11 -6.20 3.89
CA GLU A 427 24.47 -6.32 4.43
C GLU A 427 25.22 -5.02 4.21
N SER A 428 25.85 -4.51 5.27
CA SER A 428 26.74 -3.35 5.18
C SER A 428 28.12 -3.78 4.67
N LEU A 429 28.60 -3.12 3.61
CA LEU A 429 29.97 -3.32 3.11
C LEU A 429 31.03 -2.72 4.04
N ASP A 430 30.60 -1.84 4.94
CA ASP A 430 31.44 -1.17 5.94
C ASP A 430 31.46 -1.91 7.29
N GLY A 431 30.81 -3.08 7.36
CA GLY A 431 30.82 -3.94 8.57
C GLY A 431 29.82 -3.54 9.66
N HIS A 432 28.81 -2.72 9.36
CA HIS A 432 27.75 -2.34 10.31
C HIS A 432 26.69 -3.42 10.59
N GLY A 433 27.04 -4.69 10.35
CA GLY A 433 26.16 -5.83 10.54
C GLY A 433 25.10 -6.00 9.44
N THR A 434 24.16 -6.89 9.72
CA THR A 434 23.11 -7.31 8.79
C THR A 434 21.75 -6.93 9.34
N THR A 435 20.86 -6.47 8.48
CA THR A 435 19.48 -6.10 8.82
C THR A 435 18.51 -6.85 7.92
N LEU A 436 17.39 -7.29 8.47
CA LEU A 436 16.34 -7.98 7.72
C LEU A 436 15.13 -7.08 7.59
N PHE A 437 14.67 -6.86 6.37
CA PHE A 437 13.47 -6.11 6.00
C PHE A 437 12.38 -7.09 5.61
N LYS A 438 11.18 -6.93 6.15
CA LYS A 438 9.97 -7.65 5.77
C LYS A 438 8.86 -6.66 5.46
N GLY A 439 8.15 -6.83 4.36
CA GLY A 439 7.10 -5.90 4.00
C GLY A 439 6.35 -6.29 2.74
N TYR A 440 5.44 -5.41 2.33
CA TYR A 440 4.59 -5.61 1.17
C TYR A 440 4.71 -4.46 0.20
N LEU A 441 4.56 -4.78 -1.09
CA LEU A 441 4.36 -3.80 -2.12
C LEU A 441 2.89 -3.34 -2.12
N VAL A 442 2.66 -2.05 -1.93
CA VAL A 442 1.35 -1.41 -1.97
C VAL A 442 1.26 -0.55 -3.23
N SER A 443 0.16 -0.71 -3.97
CA SER A 443 -0.15 0.05 -5.19
C SER A 443 0.90 -0.02 -6.32
N GLY A 444 1.90 -0.90 -6.22
CA GLY A 444 2.93 -1.13 -7.24
C GLY A 444 4.17 -0.24 -7.12
N ASP A 445 4.11 0.79 -6.28
CA ASP A 445 5.12 1.84 -6.21
C ASP A 445 5.51 2.21 -4.77
N HIS A 446 4.97 1.55 -3.76
CA HIS A 446 5.38 1.72 -2.38
C HIS A 446 5.75 0.38 -1.76
N PHE A 447 6.95 0.30 -1.20
CA PHE A 447 7.39 -0.85 -0.42
C PHE A 447 7.50 -0.43 1.04
N ALA A 448 6.61 -0.96 1.87
CA ALA A 448 6.53 -0.60 3.27
C ALA A 448 6.48 -1.85 4.14
N GLY A 449 6.99 -1.73 5.36
CA GLY A 449 7.07 -2.84 6.28
C GLY A 449 7.93 -2.52 7.48
N ARG A 450 8.56 -3.55 8.03
CA ARG A 450 9.43 -3.45 9.20
C ARG A 450 10.78 -4.08 8.95
N TYR A 451 11.77 -3.62 9.71
CA TYR A 451 13.09 -4.18 9.69
C TYR A 451 13.63 -4.38 11.11
N ARG A 452 14.59 -5.28 11.22
CA ARG A 452 15.25 -5.66 12.47
C ARG A 452 16.70 -6.03 12.23
N GLU A 453 17.49 -6.00 13.28
CA GLU A 453 18.84 -6.58 13.25
C GLU A 453 18.77 -8.09 12.97
N PHE A 454 19.73 -8.59 12.18
CA PHE A 454 19.79 -9.99 11.77
C PHE A 454 21.13 -10.60 12.13
N ASP A 455 21.10 -11.57 13.03
CA ASP A 455 22.25 -12.39 13.38
C ASP A 455 22.39 -13.55 12.38
N GLY A 456 23.13 -13.31 11.31
CA GLY A 456 23.36 -14.29 10.25
C GLY A 456 24.08 -15.56 10.71
N ALA A 457 24.85 -15.50 11.80
CA ALA A 457 25.54 -16.67 12.34
C ALA A 457 24.55 -17.67 12.97
N ALA A 458 23.51 -17.17 13.65
CA ALA A 458 22.46 -18.01 14.21
C ALA A 458 21.56 -18.65 13.13
N ALA A 459 21.27 -17.91 12.05
CA ALA A 459 20.50 -18.45 10.92
C ALA A 459 21.27 -19.58 10.21
N ALA A 460 22.58 -19.42 10.02
CA ALA A 460 23.44 -20.47 9.46
C ALA A 460 23.52 -21.72 10.35
N ALA A 461 23.30 -21.59 11.66
CA ALA A 461 23.23 -22.69 12.60
C ALA A 461 21.87 -23.43 12.60
N GLY A 462 20.96 -23.09 11.69
CA GLY A 462 19.65 -23.75 11.57
C GLY A 462 18.65 -23.40 12.68
N VAL A 463 18.93 -22.35 13.47
CA VAL A 463 17.96 -21.84 14.44
C VAL A 463 16.82 -21.17 13.66
N THR A 464 15.61 -21.70 13.80
CA THR A 464 14.45 -21.16 13.08
C THR A 464 14.21 -19.70 13.49
N GLU A 465 14.01 -18.86 12.48
CA GLU A 465 13.86 -17.40 12.61
C GLU A 465 12.68 -17.02 13.52
N GLU A 466 11.66 -17.87 13.57
CA GLU A 466 10.43 -17.74 14.37
C GLU A 466 10.70 -17.87 15.89
N SER A 467 11.80 -18.50 16.29
CA SER A 467 12.11 -18.75 17.70
C SER A 467 12.79 -17.55 18.40
N ARG A 468 13.32 -16.59 17.62
CA ARG A 468 13.97 -15.40 18.17
C ARG A 468 13.07 -14.17 18.06
N VAL A 469 12.57 -13.73 19.21
CA VAL A 469 12.03 -12.38 19.37
C VAL A 469 13.15 -11.40 19.06
N ALA A 470 12.98 -10.59 18.01
CA ALA A 470 13.92 -9.53 17.70
C ALA A 470 14.11 -8.63 18.92
N GLU A 471 15.34 -8.21 19.21
CA GLU A 471 15.55 -7.25 20.29
C GLU A 471 14.81 -5.93 20.04
N TRP A 472 14.69 -5.56 18.77
CA TRP A 472 13.92 -4.41 18.30
C TRP A 472 13.46 -4.62 16.86
N GLU A 473 12.34 -3.98 16.51
CA GLU A 473 11.89 -3.84 15.13
C GLU A 473 11.44 -2.40 14.89
N ALA A 474 11.58 -1.92 13.66
CA ALA A 474 11.13 -0.59 13.29
C ALA A 474 10.56 -0.52 11.89
N ALA A 475 9.72 0.48 11.64
CA ALA A 475 9.05 0.63 10.36
C ALA A 475 9.94 1.29 9.30
N PHE A 476 9.69 0.95 8.04
CA PHE A 476 10.25 1.63 6.88
C PHE A 476 9.19 1.87 5.81
N SER A 477 9.44 2.87 4.97
CA SER A 477 8.63 3.17 3.79
C SER A 477 9.54 3.64 2.66
N LEU A 478 9.41 3.00 1.50
CA LEU A 478 10.12 3.29 0.26
C LEU A 478 9.10 3.58 -0.84
N SER A 479 9.40 4.57 -1.68
CA SER A 479 8.64 4.89 -2.88
C SER A 479 9.53 4.67 -4.11
N ARG A 480 8.95 4.15 -5.20
CA ARG A 480 9.67 3.98 -6.46
C ARG A 480 10.00 5.35 -7.06
N VAL A 481 11.22 5.50 -7.57
CA VAL A 481 11.64 6.66 -8.36
C VAL A 481 11.14 6.47 -9.79
N ILE A 482 10.25 7.36 -10.24
CA ILE A 482 9.78 7.39 -11.63
C ILE A 482 10.80 8.22 -12.41
N SER A 483 11.60 7.55 -13.23
CA SER A 483 12.60 8.16 -14.13
C SER A 483 11.97 8.75 -15.37
#